data_AF-A0A384J505-F1
#
_entry.id   AF-A0A384J505-F1
#
_cell.length_a   1.000
_cell.length_b   1.000
_cell.length_c   1.000
_cell.angle_alpha   90.00
_cell.angle_beta   90.00
_cell.angle_gamma   90.00
#
_symmetry.space_group_name_H-M   'P 1'
#
loop_
_entity.id
_entity.type
_entity.pdbx_description
1 polymer ?
#
loop_
_entity_poly.entity_id
_entity_poly.type
_entity_poly.pdbx_seq_one_letter_code
_entity_poly.pdbx_strand_id
1 'polypeptide(L)'
;MACNYNSFGWMSSWELSKAREEPIAVIAVKDLQLQVLAGADGWNQTPCSEQPALITVFVSLRRPFKKASEDDDIAGDTIHYGLIKIAIIDAVKAYHLNSEAPDFPTELSMKSICVSIISHLTNRNIVAGKKINWSAVRIMLPKSSLRGSGASLTAQMIYKEPSLEDQEAGDSRRLGLTGESCTLRLHDLIVPTIIGLLPKERTMKQNVVANIEIDRWISGGDLHWEMQQIAVKTIEESSFQTLEALAEHIITNIIRHSLIPTIMKLSFSKDGLDELADDYKYVPWKETRVFKLCPIVKIKLEKPGIYIDTTPGVEMSMDMRPSCDSAYFNLWDGYKRLRLCPRPLIGTLADWIAQEHPKLNGGTLSSLVEINRKLDGSNPNLARAPQDIKEITAQPGEHLENPQDGESSRQ
;
A
#
# COMPACT_ATOMS: atom_id res chain seq x y z
N MET A 1 -23.78 -11.33 -0.70
CA MET A 1 -23.74 -11.21 -2.18
C MET A 1 -22.35 -11.61 -2.67
N ALA A 2 -22.23 -12.74 -3.34
CA ALA A 2 -20.97 -13.18 -3.93
C ALA A 2 -20.65 -12.32 -5.16
N CYS A 3 -19.62 -11.47 -5.07
CA CYS A 3 -19.07 -10.80 -6.25
C CYS A 3 -18.55 -11.87 -7.22
N ASN A 4 -19.10 -11.86 -8.43
CA ASN A 4 -18.88 -12.86 -9.46
C ASN A 4 -17.49 -12.65 -10.09
N TYR A 5 -16.46 -13.29 -9.53
CA TYR A 5 -15.09 -13.28 -10.08
C TYR A 5 -15.00 -14.22 -11.29
N ASN A 6 -15.47 -13.77 -12.46
CA ASN A 6 -15.03 -14.32 -13.73
C ASN A 6 -13.75 -13.60 -14.16
N SER A 7 -12.72 -14.37 -14.48
CA SER A 7 -11.35 -13.94 -14.73
C SER A 7 -11.20 -13.14 -16.01
N PHE A 8 -11.36 -11.82 -15.95
CA PHE A 8 -10.74 -10.85 -16.85
C PHE A 8 -10.49 -9.56 -16.07
N GLY A 9 -9.23 -9.15 -15.87
CA GLY A 9 -8.87 -7.77 -15.55
C GLY A 9 -8.20 -7.45 -14.20
N TRP A 10 -8.23 -8.29 -13.15
CA TRP A 10 -7.58 -7.93 -11.88
C TRP A 10 -6.04 -7.96 -12.01
N MET A 11 -5.43 -6.79 -11.97
CA MET A 11 -4.02 -6.55 -12.24
C MET A 11 -3.36 -5.85 -11.04
N SER A 12 -2.04 -5.99 -10.92
CA SER A 12 -1.25 -5.04 -10.13
C SER A 12 -1.29 -3.66 -10.78
N SER A 13 -1.07 -2.62 -9.99
CA SER A 13 -0.91 -1.24 -10.49
C SER A 13 0.13 -1.14 -11.61
N TRP A 14 1.21 -1.92 -11.54
CA TRP A 14 2.26 -1.98 -12.55
C TRP A 14 1.79 -2.63 -13.86
N GLU A 15 1.18 -3.81 -13.78
CA GLU A 15 0.62 -4.51 -14.96
C GLU A 15 -0.44 -3.63 -15.63
N LEU A 16 -1.30 -2.99 -14.86
CA LEU A 16 -2.30 -2.06 -15.37
C LEU A 16 -1.64 -0.86 -16.05
N SER A 17 -0.58 -0.29 -15.46
CA SER A 17 0.17 0.81 -16.09
C SER A 17 0.89 0.39 -17.37
N LYS A 18 1.22 -0.89 -17.55
CA LYS A 18 1.78 -1.42 -18.81
C LYS A 18 0.71 -1.74 -19.85
N ALA A 19 -0.47 -2.16 -19.40
CA ALA A 19 -1.60 -2.48 -20.27
C ALA A 19 -2.32 -1.23 -20.80
N ARG A 20 -2.22 -0.10 -20.09
CA ARG A 20 -2.75 1.18 -20.58
C ARG A 20 -1.82 1.83 -21.60
N GLU A 21 -2.42 2.52 -22.55
CA GLU A 21 -1.73 3.46 -23.42
C GLU A 21 -1.31 4.73 -22.65
N GLU A 22 -0.37 5.49 -23.20
CA GLU A 22 0.00 6.79 -22.65
C GLU A 22 -1.21 7.75 -22.68
N PRO A 23 -1.59 8.39 -21.55
CA PRO A 23 -2.72 9.30 -21.52
C PRO A 23 -2.50 10.52 -22.41
N ILE A 24 -3.31 10.65 -23.47
CA ILE A 24 -3.22 11.77 -24.41
C ILE A 24 -3.79 13.06 -23.82
N ALA A 25 -4.85 12.95 -23.02
CA ALA A 25 -5.50 14.06 -22.33
C ALA A 25 -6.12 13.56 -21.03
N VAL A 26 -5.89 14.27 -19.92
CA VAL A 26 -6.40 13.91 -18.59
C VAL A 26 -7.19 15.05 -17.99
N ILE A 27 -8.39 14.75 -17.52
CA ILE A 27 -9.24 15.66 -16.78
C ILE A 27 -9.29 15.14 -15.34
N ALA A 28 -9.05 16.03 -14.39
CA ALA A 28 -8.96 15.64 -12.98
C ALA A 28 -9.70 16.62 -12.07
N VAL A 29 -10.33 16.07 -11.03
CA VAL A 29 -10.74 16.79 -9.82
C VAL A 29 -9.85 16.27 -8.71
N LYS A 30 -8.99 17.12 -8.16
CA LYS A 30 -7.99 16.74 -7.14
C LYS A 30 -8.41 17.22 -5.76
N ASP A 31 -8.20 16.36 -4.79
CA ASP A 31 -8.32 16.63 -3.35
C ASP A 31 -9.60 17.36 -2.96
N LEU A 32 -10.73 16.94 -3.57
CA LEU A 32 -12.05 17.42 -3.18
C LEU A 32 -12.32 16.98 -1.74
N GLN A 33 -12.30 17.95 -0.83
CA GLN A 33 -12.53 17.70 0.58
C GLN A 33 -14.01 17.46 0.85
N LEU A 34 -14.33 16.30 1.43
CA LEU A 34 -15.67 15.93 1.88
C LEU A 34 -15.60 15.30 3.28
N GLN A 35 -16.73 15.24 3.97
CA GLN A 35 -16.89 14.41 5.16
C GLN A 35 -17.43 13.06 4.72
N VAL A 36 -16.82 11.97 5.19
CA VAL A 36 -17.21 10.60 4.83
C VAL A 36 -17.33 9.72 6.06
N LEU A 37 -18.28 8.80 6.06
CA LEU A 37 -18.31 7.69 7.00
C LEU A 37 -17.32 6.64 6.49
N ALA A 38 -16.17 6.45 7.13
CA ALA A 38 -15.15 5.54 6.62
C ALA A 38 -14.32 5.00 7.75
N GLY A 39 -14.26 3.68 7.92
CA GLY A 39 -13.33 3.00 8.85
C GLY A 39 -13.33 3.54 10.28
N ALA A 40 -12.48 3.01 11.14
CA ALA A 40 -12.24 3.69 12.40
C ALA A 40 -11.25 4.84 12.14
N ASP A 41 -11.56 6.02 12.68
CA ASP A 41 -10.63 7.14 12.70
C ASP A 41 -9.48 6.86 13.68
N GLY A 42 -8.48 7.76 13.74
CA GLY A 42 -7.37 7.67 14.68
C GLY A 42 -7.77 7.53 16.15
N TRP A 43 -9.04 7.77 16.48
CA TRP A 43 -9.60 7.76 17.83
C TRP A 43 -10.49 6.54 18.10
N ASN A 44 -10.67 5.65 17.11
CA ASN A 44 -11.49 4.44 17.19
C ASN A 44 -12.90 4.70 17.77
N GLN A 45 -13.54 5.81 17.42
CA GLN A 45 -14.87 6.11 17.94
C GLN A 45 -15.92 5.15 17.37
N THR A 46 -16.74 4.58 18.25
CA THR A 46 -17.94 3.81 17.91
C THR A 46 -19.18 4.54 18.42
N PRO A 47 -20.21 4.79 17.58
CA PRO A 47 -20.26 4.47 16.15
C PRO A 47 -19.24 5.28 15.33
N CYS A 48 -18.82 4.71 14.19
CA CYS A 48 -17.91 5.36 13.25
C CYS A 48 -18.44 6.76 12.92
N SER A 49 -17.66 7.79 13.25
CA SER A 49 -18.00 9.18 12.99
C SER A 49 -17.53 9.60 11.61
N GLU A 50 -18.15 10.67 11.08
CA GLU A 50 -17.66 11.28 9.86
C GLU A 50 -16.24 11.83 10.06
N GLN A 51 -15.37 11.58 9.09
CA GLN A 51 -14.03 12.14 9.07
C GLN A 51 -13.73 12.82 7.72
N PRO A 52 -12.83 13.82 7.70
CA PRO A 52 -12.44 14.46 6.47
C PRO A 52 -11.75 13.47 5.55
N ALA A 53 -12.14 13.46 4.28
CA ALA A 53 -11.49 12.74 3.20
C ALA A 53 -11.15 13.68 2.06
N LEU A 54 -10.04 13.38 1.39
CA LEU A 54 -9.66 14.01 0.13
C LEU A 54 -9.93 13.02 -0.99
N ILE A 55 -10.85 13.37 -1.88
CA ILE A 55 -11.21 12.53 -3.02
C ILE A 55 -10.63 13.12 -4.29
N THR A 56 -9.88 12.30 -5.02
CA THR A 56 -9.31 12.64 -6.31
C THR A 56 -9.84 11.69 -7.37
N VAL A 57 -10.30 12.24 -8.50
CA VAL A 57 -10.71 11.47 -9.68
C VAL A 57 -9.92 11.94 -10.88
N PHE A 58 -9.33 10.98 -11.60
CA PHE A 58 -8.71 11.18 -12.90
C PHE A 58 -9.50 10.45 -13.97
N VAL A 59 -9.65 11.09 -15.13
CA VAL A 59 -10.26 10.50 -16.32
C VAL A 59 -9.38 10.81 -17.52
N SER A 60 -8.92 9.78 -18.21
CA SER A 60 -8.11 9.90 -19.43
C SER A 60 -8.98 9.69 -20.67
N LEU A 61 -8.85 10.61 -21.62
CA LEU A 61 -9.55 10.55 -22.89
C LEU A 61 -8.78 9.66 -23.88
N ARG A 62 -9.52 8.96 -24.75
CA ARG A 62 -8.98 8.20 -25.89
C ARG A 62 -8.38 9.09 -26.97
N ARG A 63 -8.86 10.33 -27.06
CA ARG A 63 -8.47 11.30 -28.08
C ARG A 63 -8.30 12.68 -27.43
N PRO A 64 -7.48 13.58 -28.01
CA PRO A 64 -7.41 14.96 -27.56
C PRO A 64 -8.77 15.66 -27.63
N PHE A 65 -9.00 16.66 -26.77
CA PHE A 65 -10.18 17.53 -26.78
C PHE A 65 -10.04 18.69 -27.80
N LYS A 66 -9.61 18.37 -29.02
CA LYS A 66 -9.24 19.37 -30.05
C LYS A 66 -10.37 20.36 -30.35
N LYS A 67 -11.60 19.87 -30.50
CA LYS A 67 -12.75 20.71 -30.82
C LYS A 67 -13.08 21.65 -29.67
N ALA A 68 -13.09 21.13 -28.43
CA ALA A 68 -13.28 21.98 -27.26
C ALA A 68 -12.22 23.09 -27.14
N SER A 69 -10.97 22.80 -27.54
CA SER A 69 -9.89 23.79 -27.53
C SER A 69 -9.99 24.81 -28.67
N GLU A 70 -10.47 24.42 -29.85
CA GLU A 70 -10.59 25.30 -31.02
C GLU A 70 -11.81 26.22 -30.90
N ASP A 71 -12.92 25.68 -30.40
CA ASP A 71 -14.20 26.38 -30.29
C ASP A 71 -14.36 27.19 -28.98
N ASP A 72 -13.42 27.03 -28.03
CA ASP A 72 -13.51 27.56 -26.65
C ASP A 72 -14.86 27.25 -25.98
N ASP A 73 -15.33 26.01 -26.18
CA ASP A 73 -16.61 25.50 -25.66
C ASP A 73 -16.45 24.07 -25.16
N ILE A 74 -17.35 23.63 -24.28
CA ILE A 74 -17.43 22.25 -23.79
C ILE A 74 -18.05 21.39 -24.89
N ALA A 75 -17.29 21.20 -25.96
CA ALA A 75 -17.71 20.42 -27.11
C ALA A 75 -17.84 18.92 -26.77
N GLY A 76 -18.49 18.20 -27.67
CA GLY A 76 -18.77 16.77 -27.54
C GLY A 76 -17.54 15.85 -27.49
N ASP A 77 -16.31 16.33 -27.47
CA ASP A 77 -15.06 15.57 -27.37
C ASP A 77 -14.37 15.68 -26.00
N THR A 78 -14.84 16.54 -25.10
CA THR A 78 -14.32 16.69 -23.73
C THR A 78 -15.33 16.22 -22.66
N ILE A 79 -14.93 16.32 -21.39
CA ILE A 79 -15.77 16.11 -20.20
C ILE A 79 -15.67 17.31 -19.27
N HIS A 80 -16.81 17.82 -18.83
CA HIS A 80 -16.82 18.90 -17.86
C HIS A 80 -16.44 18.38 -16.47
N TYR A 81 -15.35 18.90 -15.90
CA TYR A 81 -14.91 18.60 -14.53
C TYR A 81 -15.98 18.90 -13.45
N GLY A 82 -16.93 19.80 -13.73
CA GLY A 82 -18.07 20.08 -12.86
C GLY A 82 -18.99 18.88 -12.72
N LEU A 83 -19.19 18.11 -13.79
CA LEU A 83 -19.96 16.86 -13.73
C LEU A 83 -19.25 15.79 -12.90
N ILE A 84 -17.91 15.71 -12.99
CA ILE A 84 -17.11 14.83 -12.13
C ILE A 84 -17.30 15.22 -10.66
N LYS A 85 -17.16 16.51 -10.32
CA LYS A 85 -17.35 17.02 -8.96
C LYS A 85 -18.76 16.69 -8.42
N ILE A 86 -19.81 16.96 -9.19
CA ILE A 86 -21.19 16.68 -8.79
C ILE A 86 -21.38 15.16 -8.59
N ALA A 87 -20.85 14.33 -9.50
CA ALA A 87 -20.93 12.88 -9.37
C ALA A 87 -20.25 12.35 -8.10
N ILE A 88 -19.10 12.91 -7.70
CA ILE A 88 -18.42 12.56 -6.44
C ILE A 88 -19.31 12.93 -5.24
N ILE A 89 -19.83 14.15 -5.20
CA ILE A 89 -20.67 14.64 -4.10
C ILE A 89 -21.92 13.78 -3.95
N ASP A 90 -22.61 13.51 -5.06
CA ASP A 90 -23.82 12.69 -5.04
C ASP A 90 -23.53 11.24 -4.66
N ALA A 91 -22.38 10.69 -5.09
CA ALA A 91 -21.95 9.36 -4.69
C ALA A 91 -21.70 9.21 -3.20
N VAL A 92 -21.07 10.22 -2.58
CA VAL A 92 -20.81 10.25 -1.12
C VAL A 92 -22.12 10.40 -0.35
N LYS A 93 -23.02 11.28 -0.80
CA LYS A 93 -24.36 11.41 -0.19
C LYS A 93 -25.15 10.11 -0.27
N ALA A 94 -25.19 9.47 -1.43
CA ALA A 94 -25.86 8.19 -1.61
C ALA A 94 -25.21 7.09 -0.75
N TYR A 95 -23.88 7.11 -0.62
CA TYR A 95 -23.16 6.21 0.25
C TYR A 95 -23.55 6.38 1.72
N HIS A 96 -23.62 7.62 2.21
CA HIS A 96 -24.06 7.93 3.58
C HIS A 96 -25.48 7.43 3.86
N LEU A 97 -26.43 7.68 2.96
CA LEU A 97 -27.82 7.22 3.10
C LEU A 97 -27.93 5.70 3.21
N ASN A 98 -27.08 4.96 2.48
CA ASN A 98 -27.03 3.50 2.57
C ASN A 98 -26.23 2.98 3.78
N SER A 99 -25.57 3.88 4.52
CA SER A 99 -24.66 3.54 5.63
C SER A 99 -25.21 3.88 7.02
N GLU A 100 -26.45 4.39 7.12
CA GLU A 100 -27.07 4.72 8.42
C GLU A 100 -27.44 3.48 9.26
N ALA A 101 -27.52 2.30 8.64
CA ALA A 101 -27.70 1.02 9.32
C ALA A 101 -26.93 -0.09 8.58
N PRO A 102 -25.60 -0.14 8.71
CA PRO A 102 -24.82 -1.15 8.00
C PRO A 102 -25.13 -2.54 8.57
N ASP A 103 -25.44 -3.49 7.70
CA ASP A 103 -25.65 -4.89 8.12
C ASP A 103 -24.34 -5.49 8.65
N PHE A 104 -23.19 -4.96 8.19
CA PHE A 104 -21.85 -5.39 8.59
C PHE A 104 -20.86 -4.22 8.73
N PRO A 105 -19.99 -4.18 9.76
CA PRO A 105 -18.94 -3.14 9.90
C PRO A 105 -17.98 -3.00 8.72
N THR A 106 -17.84 -4.05 7.89
CA THR A 106 -17.06 -4.03 6.63
C THR A 106 -17.68 -3.17 5.53
N GLU A 107 -18.90 -2.66 5.70
CA GLU A 107 -19.54 -1.77 4.72
C GLU A 107 -18.95 -0.35 4.78
N LEU A 108 -18.38 0.02 5.92
CA LEU A 108 -17.73 1.31 6.14
C LEU A 108 -16.24 1.30 5.78
N SER A 109 -15.91 1.19 4.49
CA SER A 109 -14.52 1.17 4.02
C SER A 109 -14.22 2.12 2.88
N MET A 110 -12.94 2.50 2.75
CA MET A 110 -12.43 3.24 1.59
C MET A 110 -12.79 2.57 0.26
N LYS A 111 -12.85 1.22 0.24
CA LYS A 111 -13.21 0.45 -0.95
C LYS A 111 -14.67 0.65 -1.32
N SER A 112 -15.58 0.58 -0.35
CA SER A 112 -17.01 0.82 -0.58
C SER A 112 -17.26 2.23 -1.13
N ILE A 113 -16.56 3.23 -0.61
CA ILE A 113 -16.67 4.62 -1.09
C ILE A 113 -16.17 4.73 -2.54
N CYS A 114 -15.00 4.15 -2.86
CA CYS A 114 -14.48 4.14 -4.23
C CYS A 114 -15.46 3.45 -5.20
N VAL A 115 -16.03 2.31 -4.80
CA VAL A 115 -17.04 1.59 -5.60
C VAL A 115 -18.28 2.46 -5.82
N SER A 116 -18.78 3.16 -4.79
CA SER A 116 -19.90 4.09 -4.92
C SER A 116 -19.60 5.19 -5.94
N ILE A 117 -18.43 5.82 -5.84
CA ILE A 117 -18.00 6.89 -6.77
C ILE A 117 -17.89 6.35 -8.20
N ILE A 118 -17.21 5.22 -8.40
CA ILE A 118 -17.05 4.61 -9.73
C ILE A 118 -18.42 4.27 -10.34
N SER A 119 -19.36 3.75 -9.53
CA SER A 119 -20.73 3.45 -9.98
C SER A 119 -21.45 4.73 -10.46
N HIS A 120 -21.39 5.82 -9.69
CA HIS A 120 -22.02 7.08 -10.08
C HIS A 120 -21.39 7.71 -11.32
N LEU A 121 -20.06 7.67 -11.43
CA LEU A 121 -19.35 8.14 -12.61
C LEU A 121 -19.72 7.30 -13.85
N THR A 122 -19.93 5.99 -13.68
CA THR A 122 -20.33 5.08 -14.77
C THR A 122 -21.77 5.33 -15.19
N ASN A 123 -22.70 5.43 -14.23
CA ASN A 123 -24.12 5.69 -14.49
C ASN A 123 -24.37 7.04 -15.18
N ARG A 124 -23.47 8.01 -14.99
CA ARG A 124 -23.50 9.31 -15.67
C ARG A 124 -22.74 9.34 -16.99
N ASN A 125 -22.24 8.19 -17.46
CA ASN A 125 -21.40 8.07 -18.67
C ASN A 125 -20.17 9.01 -18.65
N ILE A 126 -19.59 9.24 -17.48
CA ILE A 126 -18.40 10.09 -17.30
C ILE A 126 -17.12 9.28 -17.50
N VAL A 127 -17.02 8.10 -16.88
CA VAL A 127 -15.81 7.25 -16.95
C VAL A 127 -15.96 6.07 -17.91
N ALA A 128 -17.15 5.90 -18.49
CA ALA A 128 -17.45 4.83 -19.42
C ALA A 128 -17.91 5.46 -20.74
N GLY A 129 -17.40 4.98 -21.86
CA GLY A 129 -17.88 5.39 -23.19
C GLY A 129 -16.82 5.29 -24.27
N LYS A 130 -17.18 5.77 -25.47
CA LYS A 130 -16.24 5.93 -26.60
C LYS A 130 -15.12 6.93 -26.32
N LYS A 131 -15.28 7.79 -25.30
CA LYS A 131 -14.31 8.86 -25.00
C LYS A 131 -13.22 8.45 -24.03
N ILE A 132 -13.43 7.44 -23.19
CA ILE A 132 -12.59 7.17 -22.03
C ILE A 132 -11.85 5.86 -22.18
N ASN A 133 -10.54 5.86 -21.95
CA ASN A 133 -9.73 4.64 -21.86
C ASN A 133 -9.35 4.27 -20.43
N TRP A 134 -9.21 5.23 -19.52
CA TRP A 134 -8.74 4.98 -18.17
C TRP A 134 -9.37 5.95 -17.17
N SER A 135 -9.60 5.46 -15.97
CA SER A 135 -9.95 6.30 -14.83
C SER A 135 -9.24 5.83 -13.57
N ALA A 136 -9.08 6.75 -12.63
CA ALA A 136 -8.63 6.43 -11.28
C ALA A 136 -9.43 7.22 -10.25
N VAL A 137 -9.86 6.56 -9.19
CA VAL A 137 -10.50 7.15 -8.03
C VAL A 137 -9.60 6.88 -6.83
N ARG A 138 -9.17 7.96 -6.16
CA ARG A 138 -8.39 7.89 -4.93
C ARG A 138 -9.16 8.55 -3.81
N ILE A 139 -9.25 7.87 -2.68
CA ILE A 139 -9.67 8.44 -1.41
C ILE A 139 -8.49 8.44 -0.45
N MET A 140 -8.23 9.57 0.20
CA MET A 140 -7.25 9.72 1.28
C MET A 140 -8.00 10.10 2.55
N LEU A 141 -7.70 9.41 3.65
CA LEU A 141 -8.20 9.68 4.99
C LEU A 141 -7.04 10.20 5.85
N PRO A 142 -6.86 11.53 5.98
CA PRO A 142 -5.73 12.08 6.74
C PRO A 142 -5.78 11.73 8.23
N LYS A 143 -6.99 11.54 8.79
CA LYS A 143 -7.19 11.21 10.21
C LYS A 143 -7.15 9.72 10.52
N SER A 144 -6.92 8.86 9.53
CA SER A 144 -6.88 7.41 9.75
C SER A 144 -5.53 6.91 10.30
N SER A 145 -4.54 7.80 10.42
CA SER A 145 -3.25 7.51 11.05
C SER A 145 -2.94 8.53 12.14
N LEU A 146 -2.47 8.05 13.30
CA LEU A 146 -1.89 8.89 14.36
C LEU A 146 -0.37 9.05 14.24
N ARG A 147 0.27 8.22 13.40
CA ARG A 147 1.74 8.15 13.28
C ARG A 147 2.25 8.57 11.91
N GLY A 148 1.36 8.84 10.95
CA GLY A 148 1.73 9.34 9.64
C GLY A 148 0.67 10.25 9.05
N SER A 149 0.81 10.55 7.76
CA SER A 149 -0.02 11.49 7.02
C SER A 149 -1.45 10.97 6.74
N GLY A 150 -1.72 9.68 6.99
CA GLY A 150 -3.02 9.03 6.82
C GLY A 150 -2.94 7.76 5.96
N ALA A 151 -4.09 7.22 5.56
CA ALA A 151 -4.18 6.10 4.63
C ALA A 151 -4.96 6.49 3.37
N SER A 152 -4.62 5.89 2.23
CA SER A 152 -5.40 6.06 1.01
C SER A 152 -5.70 4.74 0.32
N LEU A 153 -6.78 4.72 -0.44
CA LEU A 153 -7.06 3.68 -1.41
C LEU A 153 -7.16 4.30 -2.81
N THR A 154 -6.52 3.69 -3.79
CA THR A 154 -6.64 4.06 -5.20
C THR A 154 -7.18 2.88 -6.00
N ALA A 155 -8.33 3.07 -6.63
CA ALA A 155 -8.90 2.14 -7.59
C ALA A 155 -8.70 2.69 -9.01
N GLN A 156 -8.18 1.87 -9.92
CA GLN A 156 -7.92 2.25 -11.31
C GLN A 156 -8.58 1.26 -12.24
N MET A 157 -9.11 1.77 -13.36
CA MET A 157 -9.86 0.99 -14.35
C MET A 157 -9.36 1.34 -15.75
N ILE A 158 -9.22 0.33 -16.60
CA ILE A 158 -9.05 0.47 -18.05
C ILE A 158 -10.34 -0.01 -18.72
N TYR A 159 -10.85 0.81 -19.62
CA TYR A 159 -12.08 0.58 -20.35
C TYR A 159 -11.77 0.11 -21.77
N LYS A 160 -12.58 -0.81 -22.29
CA LYS A 160 -12.63 -1.15 -23.71
C LYS A 160 -13.41 -0.10 -24.49
N GLU A 161 -13.03 0.13 -25.74
CA GLU A 161 -13.89 0.90 -26.63
C GLU A 161 -15.17 0.08 -26.93
N PRO A 162 -16.37 0.66 -26.74
CA PRO A 162 -17.62 -0.07 -26.98
C PRO A 162 -17.73 -0.51 -28.44
N SER A 163 -18.02 -1.78 -28.70
CA SER A 163 -18.30 -2.25 -30.05
C SER A 163 -19.63 -1.69 -30.57
N LEU A 164 -19.93 -1.86 -31.87
CA LEU A 164 -21.22 -1.46 -32.43
C LEU A 164 -22.37 -2.28 -31.83
N GLU A 165 -22.13 -3.56 -31.52
CA GLU A 165 -23.10 -4.46 -30.89
C GLU A 165 -23.41 -4.05 -29.43
N ASP A 166 -22.39 -3.59 -28.68
CA ASP A 166 -22.55 -3.09 -27.30
C ASP A 166 -23.41 -1.81 -27.25
N GLN A 167 -23.49 -1.06 -28.35
CA GLN A 167 -24.29 0.17 -28.44
C GLN A 167 -25.78 -0.12 -28.68
N GLU A 168 -26.10 -1.22 -29.37
CA GLU A 168 -27.48 -1.62 -29.67
C GLU A 168 -28.16 -2.32 -28.48
N ALA A 169 -27.38 -2.97 -27.61
CA ALA A 169 -27.89 -3.71 -26.46
C ALA A 169 -28.40 -2.83 -25.29
N GLY A 170 -28.18 -1.51 -25.31
CA GLY A 170 -28.72 -0.55 -24.34
C GLY A 170 -28.30 -0.71 -22.88
N ASP A 171 -27.50 -1.73 -22.54
CA ASP A 171 -27.09 -2.03 -21.17
C ASP A 171 -25.70 -1.42 -20.90
N SER A 172 -25.69 -0.16 -20.42
CA SER A 172 -24.46 0.53 -19.96
C SER A 172 -23.65 -0.26 -18.92
N ARG A 173 -24.22 -1.31 -18.33
CA ARG A 173 -23.55 -2.21 -17.37
C ARG A 173 -22.48 -3.11 -18.00
N ARG A 174 -22.41 -3.18 -19.34
CA ARG A 174 -21.43 -4.00 -20.08
C ARG A 174 -20.37 -3.18 -20.84
N LEU A 175 -20.09 -1.94 -20.44
CA LEU A 175 -18.89 -1.26 -20.95
C LEU A 175 -17.63 -1.97 -20.44
N GLY A 176 -17.15 -2.91 -21.24
CA GLY A 176 -16.15 -3.91 -20.86
C GLY A 176 -14.91 -3.29 -20.23
N LEU A 177 -14.69 -3.56 -18.96
CA LEU A 177 -13.39 -3.32 -18.34
C LEU A 177 -12.40 -4.33 -18.92
N THR A 178 -11.20 -3.87 -19.27
CA THR A 178 -10.10 -4.75 -19.69
C THR A 178 -9.09 -4.97 -18.57
N GLY A 179 -9.05 -4.06 -17.59
CA GLY A 179 -8.14 -4.12 -16.46
C GLY A 179 -8.64 -3.29 -15.30
N GLU A 180 -8.41 -3.77 -14.09
CA GLU A 180 -8.66 -3.06 -12.85
C GLU A 180 -7.54 -3.32 -11.84
N SER A 181 -7.24 -2.32 -11.01
CA SER A 181 -6.30 -2.47 -9.90
C SER A 181 -6.82 -1.70 -8.71
N CYS A 182 -6.46 -2.14 -7.51
CA CYS A 182 -6.80 -1.48 -6.27
C CYS A 182 -5.58 -1.50 -5.35
N THR A 183 -5.20 -0.35 -4.82
CA THR A 183 -3.96 -0.20 -4.06
C THR A 183 -4.25 0.55 -2.77
N LEU A 184 -3.98 -0.08 -1.63
CA LEU A 184 -4.03 0.55 -0.31
C LEU A 184 -2.64 1.10 0.04
N ARG A 185 -2.58 2.27 0.66
CA ARG A 185 -1.32 2.88 1.07
C ARG A 185 -1.40 3.52 2.45
N LEU A 186 -0.40 3.27 3.29
CA LEU A 186 -0.12 4.00 4.53
C LEU A 186 0.98 5.02 4.24
N HIS A 187 0.71 6.29 4.55
CA HIS A 187 1.58 7.40 4.19
C HIS A 187 2.40 7.87 5.38
N ASP A 188 3.71 7.99 5.15
CA ASP A 188 4.67 8.67 6.01
C ASP A 188 4.56 8.32 7.50
N LEU A 189 4.55 7.02 7.84
CA LEU A 189 4.58 6.61 9.25
C LEU A 189 5.94 6.99 9.85
N ILE A 190 5.96 7.96 10.76
CA ILE A 190 7.15 8.46 11.43
C ILE A 190 7.30 7.73 12.77
N VAL A 191 8.35 6.91 12.87
CA VAL A 191 8.56 6.06 14.04
C VAL A 191 10.01 6.15 14.54
N PRO A 192 10.24 6.57 15.79
CA PRO A 192 11.58 6.59 16.38
C PRO A 192 12.08 5.18 16.74
N THR A 193 13.27 4.82 16.23
CA THR A 193 13.90 3.51 16.46
C THR A 193 15.43 3.61 16.54
N ILE A 194 16.08 2.58 17.07
CA ILE A 194 17.55 2.46 17.04
C ILE A 194 17.95 1.82 15.71
N ILE A 195 18.51 2.60 14.79
CA ILE A 195 18.84 2.16 13.44
C ILE A 195 20.18 2.71 12.95
N GLY A 196 21.04 1.84 12.43
CA GLY A 196 22.33 2.22 11.87
C GLY A 196 23.47 1.28 12.23
N LEU A 197 24.57 1.40 11.49
CA LEU A 197 25.77 0.58 11.63
C LEU A 197 26.76 1.18 12.62
N LEU A 198 26.81 2.51 12.70
CA LEU A 198 27.81 3.20 13.50
C LEU A 198 27.46 3.13 14.99
N PRO A 199 28.43 2.92 15.91
CA PRO A 199 28.17 2.88 17.34
C PRO A 199 27.39 4.10 17.87
N LYS A 200 27.64 5.30 17.32
CA LYS A 200 26.89 6.52 17.68
C LYS A 200 25.40 6.45 17.30
N GLU A 201 25.07 5.80 16.20
CA GLU A 201 23.68 5.60 15.79
C GLU A 201 22.95 4.60 16.71
N ARG A 202 23.71 3.78 17.45
CA ARG A 202 23.19 2.77 18.38
C ARG A 202 22.85 3.33 19.76
N THR A 203 23.21 4.58 20.06
CA THR A 203 23.00 5.19 21.38
C THR A 203 21.72 6.02 21.48
N MET A 204 21.09 6.38 20.36
CA MET A 204 19.92 7.25 20.36
C MET A 204 18.92 6.86 19.26
N LYS A 205 17.63 7.02 19.57
CA LYS A 205 16.57 6.79 18.60
C LYS A 205 16.61 7.86 17.51
N GLN A 206 16.37 7.42 16.29
CA GLN A 206 16.30 8.23 15.09
C GLN A 206 14.95 7.96 14.42
N ASN A 207 14.39 8.96 13.75
CA ASN A 207 13.13 8.81 13.05
C ASN A 207 13.35 8.02 11.76
N VAL A 208 12.52 7.01 11.54
CA VAL A 208 12.34 6.35 10.25
C VAL A 208 10.97 6.74 9.73
N VAL A 209 10.89 7.07 8.44
CA VAL A 209 9.65 7.34 7.72
C VAL A 209 9.33 6.13 6.86
N ALA A 210 8.19 5.49 7.11
CA ALA A 210 7.75 4.30 6.39
C ALA A 210 6.50 4.59 5.53
N ASN A 211 6.61 4.27 4.25
CA ASN A 211 5.51 4.28 3.29
C ASN A 211 5.22 2.84 2.89
N ILE A 212 4.01 2.34 3.12
CA ILE A 212 3.63 0.94 2.86
C ILE A 212 2.50 0.91 1.84
N GLU A 213 2.66 0.14 0.78
CA GLU A 213 1.69 -0.04 -0.29
C GLU A 213 1.29 -1.51 -0.41
N ILE A 214 -0.01 -1.79 -0.37
CA ILE A 214 -0.57 -3.12 -0.64
C ILE A 214 -1.29 -3.06 -1.98
N ASP A 215 -0.64 -3.56 -3.01
CA ASP A 215 -1.19 -3.64 -4.36
C ASP A 215 -2.07 -4.89 -4.51
N ARG A 216 -3.04 -4.86 -5.44
CA ARG A 216 -4.12 -5.86 -5.55
C ARG A 216 -4.92 -5.99 -4.25
N TRP A 217 -5.29 -4.86 -3.65
CA TRP A 217 -6.09 -4.81 -2.43
C TRP A 217 -7.50 -5.37 -2.62
N ILE A 218 -7.78 -6.50 -1.96
CA ILE A 218 -9.05 -7.21 -2.10
C ILE A 218 -10.04 -6.95 -0.95
N SER A 219 -9.56 -6.61 0.25
CA SER A 219 -10.41 -6.57 1.44
C SER A 219 -11.37 -5.38 1.44
N GLY A 220 -12.59 -5.61 1.91
CA GLY A 220 -13.60 -4.59 2.14
C GLY A 220 -13.56 -3.99 3.55
N GLY A 221 -12.61 -4.37 4.41
CA GLY A 221 -12.55 -3.91 5.80
C GLY A 221 -11.49 -2.82 6.07
N ASP A 222 -11.48 -2.36 7.31
CA ASP A 222 -10.57 -1.32 7.81
C ASP A 222 -9.18 -1.84 8.23
N LEU A 223 -8.65 -2.83 7.51
CA LEU A 223 -7.43 -3.56 7.88
C LEU A 223 -6.14 -2.71 7.91
N HIS A 224 -6.21 -1.49 7.41
CA HIS A 224 -5.08 -0.59 7.32
C HIS A 224 -4.54 -0.21 8.72
N TRP A 225 -5.39 -0.23 9.74
CA TRP A 225 -4.99 0.05 11.11
C TRP A 225 -4.16 -1.09 11.71
N GLU A 226 -4.59 -2.33 11.55
CA GLU A 226 -3.87 -3.51 12.02
C GLU A 226 -2.48 -3.56 11.36
N MET A 227 -2.41 -3.27 10.06
CA MET A 227 -1.14 -3.18 9.34
C MET A 227 -0.26 -2.03 9.84
N GLN A 228 -0.84 -0.86 10.09
CA GLN A 228 -0.12 0.27 10.70
C GLN A 228 0.43 -0.10 12.07
N GLN A 229 -0.38 -0.74 12.92
CA GLN A 229 0.03 -1.16 14.26
C GLN A 229 1.18 -2.16 14.21
N ILE A 230 1.10 -3.16 13.31
CA ILE A 230 2.19 -4.12 13.08
C ILE A 230 3.45 -3.38 12.63
N ALA A 231 3.36 -2.48 11.65
CA ALA A 231 4.50 -1.72 11.14
C ALA A 231 5.15 -0.85 12.22
N VAL A 232 4.34 -0.05 12.93
CA VAL A 232 4.81 0.85 14.00
C VAL A 232 5.48 0.04 15.09
N LYS A 233 4.86 -1.03 15.59
CA LYS A 233 5.48 -1.86 16.63
C LYS A 233 6.75 -2.54 16.16
N THR A 234 6.76 -3.06 14.94
CA THR A 234 7.97 -3.65 14.34
C THR A 234 9.13 -2.64 14.32
N ILE A 235 8.85 -1.37 13.98
CA ILE A 235 9.88 -0.33 13.97
C ILE A 235 10.25 0.09 15.42
N GLU A 236 9.29 0.35 16.30
CA GLU A 236 9.51 0.84 17.67
C GLU A 236 10.28 -0.17 18.54
N GLU A 237 10.02 -1.47 18.36
CA GLU A 237 10.52 -2.57 19.20
C GLU A 237 11.85 -3.15 18.67
N SER A 238 12.25 -2.83 17.43
CA SER A 238 13.47 -3.38 16.82
C SER A 238 14.69 -2.48 16.99
N SER A 239 15.86 -3.04 16.69
CA SER A 239 17.12 -2.30 16.69
C SER A 239 18.03 -2.71 15.51
N PHE A 240 17.50 -2.66 14.28
CA PHE A 240 18.22 -3.11 13.10
C PHE A 240 19.47 -2.28 12.79
N GLN A 241 20.44 -2.87 12.08
CA GLN A 241 21.60 -2.13 11.58
C GLN A 241 21.30 -1.41 10.26
N THR A 242 20.46 -2.02 9.41
CA THR A 242 20.20 -1.56 8.04
C THR A 242 18.70 -1.37 7.81
N LEU A 243 18.35 -0.46 6.88
CA LEU A 243 16.95 -0.23 6.52
C LEU A 243 16.37 -1.42 5.75
N GLU A 244 17.20 -2.15 5.01
CA GLU A 244 16.83 -3.34 4.25
C GLU A 244 16.30 -4.45 5.18
N ALA A 245 17.02 -4.75 6.26
CA ALA A 245 16.59 -5.76 7.22
C ALA A 245 15.31 -5.35 7.96
N LEU A 246 15.19 -4.06 8.30
CA LEU A 246 13.97 -3.51 8.89
C LEU A 246 12.79 -3.59 7.92
N ALA A 247 12.98 -3.23 6.66
CA ALA A 247 11.95 -3.26 5.62
C ALA A 247 11.44 -4.69 5.38
N GLU A 248 12.36 -5.66 5.30
CA GLU A 248 12.04 -7.07 5.15
C GLU A 248 11.22 -7.60 6.34
N HIS A 249 11.61 -7.23 7.55
CA HIS A 249 10.93 -7.65 8.77
C HIS A 249 9.52 -7.03 8.89
N ILE A 250 9.35 -5.76 8.55
CA ILE A 250 8.03 -5.10 8.54
C ILE A 250 7.09 -5.80 7.56
N ILE A 251 7.53 -6.03 6.32
CA ILE A 251 6.68 -6.69 5.33
C ILE A 251 6.34 -8.12 5.79
N THR A 252 7.34 -8.88 6.27
CA THR A 252 7.13 -10.24 6.77
C THR A 252 6.04 -10.29 7.83
N ASN A 253 6.08 -9.39 8.82
CA ASN A 253 5.09 -9.35 9.88
C ASN A 253 3.70 -8.95 9.38
N ILE A 254 3.60 -7.97 8.47
CA ILE A 254 2.33 -7.59 7.82
C ILE A 254 1.72 -8.77 7.05
N ILE A 255 2.54 -9.48 6.28
CA ILE A 255 2.09 -10.63 5.49
C ILE A 255 1.55 -11.72 6.41
N ARG A 256 2.34 -12.14 7.40
CA ARG A 256 2.01 -13.27 8.27
C ARG A 256 0.87 -12.98 9.24
N HIS A 257 0.80 -11.77 9.78
CA HIS A 257 -0.10 -11.43 10.88
C HIS A 257 -1.25 -10.51 10.49
N SER A 258 -1.39 -10.20 9.20
CA SER A 258 -2.56 -9.51 8.66
C SER A 258 -3.05 -10.11 7.35
N LEU A 259 -2.20 -10.20 6.33
CA LEU A 259 -2.64 -10.51 4.97
C LEU A 259 -2.97 -11.99 4.77
N ILE A 260 -2.12 -12.93 5.19
CA ILE A 260 -2.40 -14.37 5.08
C ILE A 260 -3.69 -14.74 5.83
N PRO A 261 -3.87 -14.39 7.12
CA PRO A 261 -5.13 -14.67 7.83
C PRO A 261 -6.36 -14.11 7.11
N THR A 262 -6.26 -12.91 6.56
CA THR A 262 -7.34 -12.26 5.80
C THR A 262 -7.66 -13.03 4.52
N ILE A 263 -6.64 -13.38 3.72
CA ILE A 263 -6.82 -14.11 2.46
C ILE A 263 -7.40 -15.49 2.71
N MET A 264 -6.93 -16.20 3.74
CA MET A 264 -7.45 -17.51 4.11
C MET A 264 -8.94 -17.43 4.48
N LYS A 265 -9.33 -16.44 5.28
CA LYS A 265 -10.74 -16.20 5.64
C LYS A 265 -11.61 -15.85 4.44
N LEU A 266 -11.06 -15.15 3.45
CA LEU A 266 -11.79 -14.79 2.21
C LEU A 266 -11.86 -15.96 1.21
N SER A 267 -10.90 -16.88 1.25
CA SER A 267 -10.75 -17.92 0.23
C SER A 267 -11.48 -19.21 0.57
N PHE A 268 -11.68 -19.51 1.85
CA PHE A 268 -12.21 -20.80 2.30
C PHE A 268 -13.30 -20.65 3.36
N SER A 269 -14.26 -21.58 3.34
CA SER A 269 -15.09 -21.90 4.49
C SER A 269 -14.26 -22.66 5.54
N LYS A 270 -14.83 -22.90 6.74
CA LYS A 270 -14.16 -23.73 7.76
C LYS A 270 -13.87 -25.14 7.22
N ASP A 271 -14.88 -25.80 6.66
CA ASP A 271 -14.74 -27.17 6.14
C ASP A 271 -13.71 -27.25 5.00
N GLY A 272 -13.70 -26.26 4.10
CA GLY A 272 -12.72 -26.22 3.01
C GLY A 272 -11.29 -25.91 3.45
N LEU A 273 -11.10 -25.30 4.63
CA LEU A 273 -9.78 -25.08 5.21
C LEU A 273 -9.22 -26.38 5.81
N ASP A 274 -10.08 -27.22 6.40
CA ASP A 274 -9.70 -28.48 7.03
C ASP A 274 -9.27 -29.53 6.00
N GLU A 275 -9.82 -29.49 4.78
CA GLU A 275 -9.44 -30.35 3.65
C GLU A 275 -8.01 -30.10 3.11
N LEU A 276 -7.44 -28.91 3.34
CA LEU A 276 -6.10 -28.59 2.86
C LEU A 276 -5.03 -29.33 3.66
N ALA A 277 -3.89 -29.64 3.03
CA ALA A 277 -2.74 -30.20 3.74
C ALA A 277 -2.21 -29.21 4.80
N ASP A 278 -1.79 -29.72 5.97
CA ASP A 278 -1.25 -28.87 7.04
C ASP A 278 0.09 -28.21 6.67
N ASP A 279 0.93 -28.94 5.95
CA ASP A 279 2.16 -28.39 5.38
C ASP A 279 1.83 -27.67 4.06
N TYR A 280 2.06 -26.36 4.07
CA TYR A 280 1.83 -25.45 2.97
C TYR A 280 2.51 -25.89 1.66
N LYS A 281 3.57 -26.72 1.73
CA LYS A 281 4.27 -27.24 0.54
C LYS A 281 3.42 -28.21 -0.28
N TYR A 282 2.48 -28.91 0.35
CA TYR A 282 1.63 -29.90 -0.32
C TYR A 282 0.25 -29.35 -0.72
N VAL A 283 -0.02 -28.08 -0.41
CA VAL A 283 -1.27 -27.43 -0.82
C VAL A 283 -1.17 -27.07 -2.31
N PRO A 284 -2.16 -27.44 -3.15
CA PRO A 284 -2.16 -27.13 -4.58
C PRO A 284 -2.55 -25.66 -4.82
N TRP A 285 -1.75 -24.71 -4.34
CA TRP A 285 -2.10 -23.29 -4.28
C TRP A 285 -2.58 -22.71 -5.61
N LYS A 286 -1.97 -23.10 -6.73
CA LYS A 286 -2.32 -22.64 -8.08
C LYS A 286 -3.78 -22.93 -8.46
N GLU A 287 -4.38 -23.96 -7.87
CA GLU A 287 -5.78 -24.35 -8.09
C GLU A 287 -6.73 -23.64 -7.12
N THR A 288 -6.19 -23.07 -6.04
CA THR A 288 -6.98 -22.34 -5.04
C THR A 288 -7.22 -20.88 -5.43
N ARG A 289 -8.24 -20.27 -4.82
CA ARG A 289 -8.49 -18.82 -4.95
C ARG A 289 -7.37 -17.96 -4.37
N VAL A 290 -6.63 -18.47 -3.38
CA VAL A 290 -5.53 -17.76 -2.71
C VAL A 290 -4.52 -17.22 -3.72
N PHE A 291 -4.11 -18.04 -4.68
CA PHE A 291 -3.09 -17.66 -5.66
C PHE A 291 -3.47 -16.43 -6.50
N LYS A 292 -4.77 -16.23 -6.75
CA LYS A 292 -5.31 -15.07 -7.50
C LYS A 292 -5.50 -13.84 -6.62
N LEU A 293 -5.68 -14.05 -5.31
CA LEU A 293 -6.03 -13.02 -4.34
C LEU A 293 -4.80 -12.41 -3.64
N CYS A 294 -3.64 -13.05 -3.72
CA CYS A 294 -2.43 -12.60 -3.05
C CYS A 294 -1.97 -11.21 -3.55
N PRO A 295 -1.84 -10.22 -2.63
CA PRO A 295 -1.33 -8.91 -2.95
C PRO A 295 0.20 -8.89 -3.07
N ILE A 296 0.70 -7.79 -3.63
CA ILE A 296 2.12 -7.45 -3.63
C ILE A 296 2.30 -6.33 -2.60
N VAL A 297 3.19 -6.53 -1.64
CA VAL A 297 3.49 -5.54 -0.60
C VAL A 297 4.74 -4.78 -1.01
N LYS A 298 4.66 -3.46 -1.10
CA LYS A 298 5.81 -2.59 -1.32
C LYS A 298 6.03 -1.74 -0.08
N ILE A 299 7.28 -1.50 0.27
CA ILE A 299 7.64 -0.59 1.35
C ILE A 299 8.77 0.32 0.88
N LYS A 300 8.68 1.58 1.26
CA LYS A 300 9.75 2.55 1.17
C LYS A 300 10.08 3.03 2.57
N LEU A 301 11.33 2.89 2.98
CA LEU A 301 11.84 3.41 4.24
C LEU A 301 12.83 4.52 3.97
N GLU A 302 12.71 5.61 4.71
CA GLU A 302 13.59 6.76 4.64
C GLU A 302 14.10 7.13 6.03
N LYS A 303 15.34 7.60 6.11
CA LYS A 303 15.96 8.04 7.36
C LYS A 303 16.31 9.53 7.25
N PRO A 304 15.34 10.42 7.46
CA PRO A 304 15.54 11.86 7.29
C PRO A 304 16.51 12.42 8.34
N GLY A 305 17.20 13.50 7.98
CA GLY A 305 18.02 14.28 8.91
C GLY A 305 19.43 13.73 9.18
N ILE A 306 19.87 12.68 8.48
CA ILE A 306 21.30 12.28 8.51
C ILE A 306 22.15 13.25 7.70
N TYR A 307 21.72 13.53 6.48
CA TYR A 307 22.39 14.46 5.57
C TYR A 307 21.55 15.72 5.42
N ILE A 308 22.22 16.85 5.21
CA ILE A 308 21.56 18.15 5.06
C ILE A 308 20.95 18.33 3.67
N ASP A 309 21.54 17.69 2.67
CA ASP A 309 21.25 17.83 1.25
C ASP A 309 20.47 16.64 0.67
N THR A 310 20.31 15.56 1.44
CA THR A 310 19.61 14.36 0.97
C THR A 310 19.00 13.53 2.08
N THR A 311 18.02 12.70 1.72
CA THR A 311 17.42 11.70 2.60
C THR A 311 17.70 10.32 2.06
N PRO A 312 18.53 9.50 2.73
CA PRO A 312 18.77 8.14 2.32
C PRO A 312 17.54 7.27 2.59
N GLY A 313 17.33 6.27 1.75
CA GLY A 313 16.22 5.34 1.88
C GLY A 313 16.38 4.09 1.03
N VAL A 314 15.49 3.13 1.27
CA VAL A 314 15.40 1.87 0.54
C VAL A 314 13.96 1.64 0.11
N GLU A 315 13.79 0.96 -1.02
CA GLU A 315 12.48 0.51 -1.49
C GLU A 315 12.57 -0.98 -1.82
N MET A 316 11.56 -1.74 -1.39
CA MET A 316 11.47 -3.16 -1.70
C MET A 316 10.03 -3.58 -1.95
N SER A 317 9.87 -4.66 -2.69
CA SER A 317 8.57 -5.28 -2.99
C SER A 317 8.62 -6.78 -2.73
N MET A 318 7.59 -7.32 -2.08
CA MET A 318 7.40 -8.74 -1.86
C MET A 318 6.08 -9.21 -2.45
N ASP A 319 6.17 -10.20 -3.33
CA ASP A 319 5.02 -10.94 -3.80
C ASP A 319 4.79 -12.15 -2.88
N MET A 320 3.68 -12.15 -2.16
CA MET A 320 3.38 -13.21 -1.20
C MET A 320 2.76 -14.45 -1.82
N ARG A 321 2.56 -14.50 -3.15
CA ARG A 321 1.97 -15.67 -3.80
C ARG A 321 2.69 -16.94 -3.36
N PRO A 322 1.96 -17.96 -2.86
CA PRO A 322 2.55 -19.21 -2.43
C PRO A 322 2.99 -20.03 -3.65
N SER A 323 4.20 -19.74 -4.13
CA SER A 323 4.88 -20.43 -5.22
C SER A 323 6.17 -21.01 -4.70
N CYS A 324 6.46 -22.28 -5.01
CA CYS A 324 7.71 -22.94 -4.61
C CYS A 324 8.97 -22.21 -5.10
N ASP A 325 8.85 -21.46 -6.19
CA ASP A 325 9.94 -20.68 -6.79
C ASP A 325 10.09 -19.28 -6.15
N SER A 326 9.18 -18.89 -5.25
CA SER A 326 9.26 -17.62 -4.54
C SER A 326 10.21 -17.71 -3.35
N ALA A 327 11.07 -16.70 -3.20
CA ALA A 327 11.91 -16.53 -2.01
C ALA A 327 11.10 -16.41 -0.71
N TYR A 328 9.81 -16.09 -0.82
CA TYR A 328 8.90 -15.84 0.29
C TYR A 328 7.89 -16.98 0.53
N PHE A 329 8.10 -18.16 -0.08
CA PHE A 329 7.18 -19.28 0.08
C PHE A 329 7.03 -19.73 1.54
N ASN A 330 8.12 -19.65 2.31
CA ASN A 330 8.18 -19.95 3.73
C ASN A 330 7.28 -19.05 4.60
N LEU A 331 6.81 -17.90 4.10
CA LEU A 331 5.87 -17.05 4.82
C LEU A 331 4.52 -17.75 5.06
N TRP A 332 4.22 -18.81 4.31
CA TRP A 332 3.03 -19.65 4.47
C TRP A 332 3.19 -20.76 5.51
N ASP A 333 4.37 -20.88 6.14
CA ASP A 333 4.57 -21.86 7.19
C ASP A 333 3.59 -21.62 8.36
N GLY A 334 2.85 -22.67 8.71
CA GLY A 334 1.81 -22.64 9.72
C GLY A 334 0.56 -21.83 9.35
N TYR A 335 0.28 -21.60 8.07
CA TYR A 335 -0.80 -20.70 7.61
C TYR A 335 -2.17 -20.91 8.28
N LYS A 336 -2.55 -22.15 8.61
CA LYS A 336 -3.82 -22.46 9.32
C LYS A 336 -3.89 -21.88 10.74
N ARG A 337 -2.73 -21.70 11.38
CA ARG A 337 -2.60 -21.21 12.76
C ARG A 337 -2.38 -19.70 12.83
N LEU A 338 -2.01 -19.06 11.72
CA LEU A 338 -1.80 -17.61 11.70
C LEU A 338 -3.08 -16.86 12.05
N ARG A 339 -2.97 -15.89 12.96
CA ARG A 339 -4.07 -15.04 13.40
C ARG A 339 -3.84 -13.60 12.98
N LEU A 340 -4.96 -12.90 12.78
CA LEU A 340 -4.94 -11.45 12.59
C LEU A 340 -4.51 -10.79 13.92
N CYS A 341 -3.55 -9.87 13.84
CA CYS A 341 -3.12 -9.09 14.99
C CYS A 341 -4.32 -8.34 15.61
N PRO A 342 -4.55 -8.45 16.93
CA PRO A 342 -5.71 -7.82 17.57
C PRO A 342 -5.60 -6.29 17.55
N ARG A 343 -6.76 -5.63 17.59
CA ARG A 343 -6.90 -4.18 17.66
C ARG A 343 -7.68 -3.80 18.94
N PRO A 344 -7.08 -3.01 19.86
CA PRO A 344 -5.66 -2.65 19.94
C PRO A 344 -4.79 -3.84 20.39
N LEU A 345 -3.51 -3.88 19.96
CA LEU A 345 -2.55 -4.83 20.55
C LEU A 345 -2.00 -4.27 21.86
N ILE A 346 -2.22 -5.03 22.93
CA ILE A 346 -1.68 -4.77 24.26
C ILE A 346 -0.36 -5.54 24.39
N GLY A 347 0.69 -4.86 24.88
CA GLY A 347 2.04 -5.46 25.01
C GLY A 347 2.89 -5.29 23.75
N THR A 348 3.94 -6.10 23.59
CA THR A 348 4.82 -6.05 22.42
C THR A 348 4.31 -6.93 21.29
N LEU A 349 4.65 -6.59 20.04
CA LEU A 349 4.37 -7.46 18.90
C LEU A 349 5.13 -8.78 19.02
N ALA A 350 6.37 -8.73 19.49
CA ALA A 350 7.20 -9.93 19.69
C ALA A 350 6.57 -10.92 20.68
N ASP A 351 6.07 -10.45 21.83
CA ASP A 351 5.43 -11.30 22.84
C ASP A 351 4.15 -11.95 22.29
N TRP A 352 3.36 -11.19 21.53
CA TRP A 352 2.14 -11.73 20.91
C TRP A 352 2.46 -12.79 19.86
N ILE A 353 3.45 -12.55 18.97
CA ILE A 353 3.89 -13.55 17.99
C ILE A 353 4.40 -14.82 18.69
N ALA A 354 5.13 -14.67 19.81
CA ALA A 354 5.63 -15.81 20.58
C ALA A 354 4.50 -16.65 21.21
N GLN A 355 3.40 -16.03 21.63
CA GLN A 355 2.23 -16.73 22.18
C GLN A 355 1.46 -17.51 21.10
N GLU A 356 1.39 -16.99 19.87
CA GLU A 356 0.74 -17.66 18.73
C GLU A 356 1.56 -18.86 18.18
N HIS A 357 2.86 -18.91 18.49
CA HIS A 357 3.77 -19.98 18.10
C HIS A 357 4.45 -20.64 19.32
N PRO A 358 3.71 -21.32 20.22
CA PRO A 358 4.34 -22.03 21.33
C PRO A 358 5.28 -23.10 20.75
N LYS A 359 6.55 -23.05 21.17
CA LYS A 359 7.61 -23.97 20.72
C LYS A 359 7.09 -25.41 20.77
N LEU A 360 7.04 -26.07 19.60
CA LEU A 360 6.85 -27.51 19.53
C LEU A 360 8.05 -28.18 20.22
N ASN A 361 7.80 -28.81 21.37
CA ASN A 361 8.76 -29.68 22.01
C ASN A 361 9.02 -30.87 21.07
N GLY A 362 10.24 -30.96 20.54
CA GLY A 362 10.72 -32.11 19.79
C GLY A 362 10.38 -32.09 18.30
N GLY A 363 11.15 -31.33 17.52
CA GLY A 363 11.07 -31.35 16.06
C GLY A 363 11.67 -30.08 15.47
N THR A 364 12.90 -30.20 14.97
CA THR A 364 13.77 -29.21 14.30
C THR A 364 13.09 -27.91 13.83
N LEU A 365 12.85 -26.99 14.76
CA LEU A 365 12.39 -25.62 14.49
C LEU A 365 13.62 -24.73 14.25
N SER A 366 14.38 -25.03 13.20
CA SER A 366 15.67 -24.40 12.92
C SER A 366 15.55 -23.13 12.09
N SER A 367 14.46 -22.86 11.37
CA SER A 367 14.42 -21.74 10.41
C SER A 367 13.89 -20.42 11.00
N LEU A 368 12.75 -20.41 11.70
CA LEU A 368 12.12 -19.17 12.17
C LEU A 368 12.84 -18.53 13.36
N VAL A 369 13.35 -19.34 14.30
CA VAL A 369 14.18 -18.84 15.40
C VAL A 369 15.56 -18.43 14.87
N GLU A 370 16.13 -19.08 13.85
CA GLU A 370 17.36 -18.57 13.22
C GLU A 370 17.12 -17.31 12.41
N ILE A 371 15.98 -17.12 11.74
CA ILE A 371 15.67 -15.90 10.99
C ILE A 371 15.55 -14.72 11.96
N ASN A 372 14.72 -14.84 13.00
CA ASN A 372 14.60 -13.77 13.99
C ASN A 372 15.90 -13.57 14.80
N ARG A 373 16.67 -14.62 15.09
CA ARG A 373 17.93 -14.51 15.85
C ARG A 373 19.16 -14.13 15.00
N LYS A 374 19.09 -14.25 13.67
CA LYS A 374 20.07 -13.66 12.73
C LYS A 374 19.74 -12.19 12.43
N LEU A 375 18.47 -11.81 12.50
CA LEU A 375 17.97 -10.46 12.23
C LEU A 375 17.99 -9.55 13.48
N ASP A 376 17.64 -10.09 14.64
CA ASP A 376 17.94 -9.48 15.93
C ASP A 376 19.43 -9.66 16.19
N GLY A 377 20.21 -8.61 15.96
CA GLY A 377 21.67 -8.54 16.23
C GLY A 377 22.06 -8.67 17.71
N SER A 378 21.32 -9.45 18.50
CA SER A 378 21.57 -9.75 19.90
C SER A 378 22.51 -10.96 20.03
N ASN A 379 23.78 -10.74 19.65
CA ASN A 379 24.88 -11.53 20.19
C ASN A 379 26.00 -10.55 20.62
N PRO A 380 26.09 -10.16 21.91
CA PRO A 380 27.06 -9.16 22.39
C PRO A 380 28.52 -9.66 22.42
N ASN A 381 28.83 -10.83 21.87
CA ASN A 381 30.14 -11.48 22.01
C ASN A 381 30.85 -11.83 20.68
N LEU A 382 30.64 -11.06 19.62
CA LEU A 382 31.47 -11.15 18.40
C LEU A 382 31.82 -9.75 17.87
N ALA A 383 32.32 -8.88 18.74
CA ALA A 383 33.15 -7.75 18.31
C ALA A 383 34.54 -8.28 17.91
N ARG A 384 34.65 -8.87 16.71
CA ARG A 384 35.93 -8.87 15.99
C ARG A 384 35.89 -7.70 15.04
N ALA A 385 36.73 -6.71 15.32
CA ALA A 385 37.04 -5.63 14.42
C ALA A 385 37.44 -6.19 13.05
N PRO A 386 36.88 -5.70 11.94
CA PRO A 386 37.49 -5.86 10.63
C PRO A 386 38.84 -5.15 10.67
N GLN A 387 39.93 -5.92 10.59
CA GLN A 387 41.23 -5.40 10.18
C GLN A 387 41.10 -5.04 8.71
N ASP A 388 40.65 -3.82 8.42
CA ASP A 388 40.90 -3.07 7.18
C ASP A 388 40.13 -1.75 7.25
N ILE A 389 40.54 -0.87 8.18
CA ILE A 389 40.29 0.57 8.07
C ILE A 389 41.64 1.24 8.19
N LYS A 390 42.33 1.35 7.06
CA LYS A 390 43.28 2.44 6.86
C LYS A 390 42.67 3.39 5.83
N GLU A 391 42.52 4.62 6.30
CA GLU A 391 42.48 5.85 5.51
C GLU A 391 41.25 6.07 4.63
N ILE A 392 40.20 6.62 5.25
CA ILE A 392 39.48 7.75 4.64
C ILE A 392 39.32 8.80 5.74
N THR A 393 40.32 9.67 5.84
CA THR A 393 40.22 10.94 6.56
C THR A 393 40.73 12.01 5.60
N ALA A 394 39.84 12.86 5.10
CA ALA A 394 40.23 14.17 4.59
C ALA A 394 39.01 15.10 4.58
N GLN A 395 39.15 16.19 5.32
CA GLN A 395 38.28 17.37 5.33
C GLN A 395 38.40 18.13 4.00
N PRO A 396 37.41 18.97 3.62
CA PRO A 396 37.55 19.93 2.53
C PRO A 396 38.15 21.24 3.07
N GLY A 397 39.29 21.65 2.52
CA GLY A 397 39.90 22.95 2.76
C GLY A 397 40.82 23.28 1.60
N GLU A 398 40.25 23.82 0.52
CA GLU A 398 41.03 24.34 -0.61
C GLU A 398 41.71 25.64 -0.20
N HIS A 399 43.04 25.62 -0.28
CA HIS A 399 43.93 26.76 -0.19
C HIS A 399 43.73 27.68 -1.42
N LEU A 400 43.47 28.96 -1.18
CA LEU A 400 43.68 30.02 -2.17
C LEU A 400 45.18 30.28 -2.29
N GLU A 401 45.75 29.98 -3.45
CA GLU A 401 47.10 30.38 -3.84
C GLU A 401 47.12 31.89 -4.14
N ASN A 402 48.00 32.62 -3.44
CA ASN A 402 48.43 33.97 -3.81
C ASN A 402 49.81 33.86 -4.49
N PRO A 403 50.05 34.51 -5.64
CA PRO A 403 51.37 34.51 -6.27
C PRO A 403 52.30 35.57 -5.63
N GLN A 404 53.58 35.19 -5.47
CA GLN A 404 54.65 36.04 -4.94
C GLN A 404 55.13 37.10 -5.95
N ASP A 405 55.29 38.31 -5.40
CA ASP A 405 56.34 39.32 -5.59
C ASP A 405 56.80 39.74 -6.99
N GLY A 406 56.59 41.03 -7.27
CA GLY A 406 57.34 41.85 -8.22
C GLY A 406 57.65 43.21 -7.59
N GLU A 407 58.94 43.53 -7.53
CA GLU A 407 59.57 44.71 -6.91
C GLU A 407 59.01 46.08 -7.36
N SER A 408 59.16 47.08 -6.47
CA SER A 408 59.94 48.32 -6.72
C SER A 408 59.24 49.64 -6.34
N SER A 409 59.87 50.32 -5.36
CA SER A 409 60.20 51.75 -5.31
C SER A 409 59.15 52.84 -5.02
N ARG A 410 59.48 53.61 -3.95
CA ARG A 410 59.28 55.07 -3.75
C ARG A 410 57.81 55.49 -3.57
N GLN A 411 57.41 56.24 -2.54
CA GLN A 411 58.05 57.34 -1.81
C GLN A 411 57.35 57.51 -0.45
#